data_AF-A0A953GWW3-F1
#
_entry.id   AF-A0A953GWW3-F1
#
_cell.length_a   1.000
_cell.length_b   1.000
_cell.length_c   1.000
_cell.angle_alpha   90.00
_cell.angle_beta   90.00
_cell.angle_gamma   90.00
#
_symmetry.space_group_name_H-M   'P 1'
#
loop_
_entity.id
_entity.type
_entity.pdbx_description
1 polymer ?
#
loop_
_entity_poly.entity_id
_entity_poly.type
_entity_poly.pdbx_seq_one_letter_code
_entity_poly.pdbx_strand_id
1 'polypeptide(L)'
;MQRTVLMLTLILFGALTAAALWQHGYWGLIMPLFQSLAGAQVLVDLVIALTLVMIWIWQDAKTHNRSAWAWIFLTLAAGSFGPLLYLLTRNPTREK
;
A
#
# COMPACT_ATOMS: atom_id res chain seq x y z
N MET A 1 -7.81 18.87 1.94
CA MET A 1 -7.37 18.16 3.18
C MET A 1 -6.97 16.72 2.91
N GLN A 2 -7.80 15.91 2.24
CA GLN A 2 -7.48 14.49 1.94
C GLN A 2 -6.15 14.28 1.18
N ARG A 3 -5.89 15.07 0.12
CA ARG A 3 -4.61 14.99 -0.62
C ARG A 3 -3.39 15.31 0.25
N THR A 4 -3.49 16.29 1.14
CA THR A 4 -2.39 16.67 2.05
C THR A 4 -2.08 15.54 3.02
N VAL A 5 -3.10 14.88 3.58
CA VAL A 5 -2.92 13.72 4.45
C VAL A 5 -2.27 12.57 3.69
N LEU A 6 -2.74 12.25 2.47
CA LEU A 6 -2.14 11.20 1.64
C LEU A 6 -0.66 11.47 1.32
N MET A 7 -0.32 12.71 0.97
CA MET A 7 1.07 13.09 0.70
C MET A 7 1.94 12.99 1.96
N LEU A 8 1.46 13.49 3.11
CA LEU A 8 2.18 13.38 4.37
C LEU A 8 2.39 11.91 4.77
N THR A 9 1.35 11.08 4.69
CA THR A 9 1.46 9.64 4.97
C THR A 9 2.46 8.98 4.05
N LEU A 10 2.43 9.28 2.74
CA LEU A 10 3.36 8.71 1.76
C LEU A 10 4.81 9.11 2.04
N ILE A 11 5.06 10.37 2.39
CA ILE A 11 6.41 10.87 2.71
C ILE A 11 6.93 10.24 4.00
N LEU A 12 6.14 10.26 5.07
CA LEU A 12 6.53 9.73 6.37
C LEU A 12 6.73 8.21 6.32
N PHE A 13 5.80 7.49 5.69
CA PHE A 13 5.92 6.04 5.49
C PHE A 13 7.09 5.71 4.57
N GLY A 14 7.27 6.46 3.48
CA GLY A 14 8.43 6.36 2.59
C GLY A 14 9.76 6.50 3.32
N ALA A 15 9.89 7.52 4.17
CA ALA A 15 11.09 7.75 4.98
C ALA A 15 11.34 6.58 5.96
N LEU A 16 10.30 6.08 6.63
CA LEU A 16 10.39 4.92 7.52
C LEU A 16 10.83 3.66 6.76
N THR A 17 10.21 3.36 5.61
CA THR A 17 10.57 2.21 4.78
C THR A 17 12.01 2.32 4.29
N ALA A 18 12.45 3.49 3.83
CA ALA A 18 13.82 3.71 3.39
C ALA A 18 14.83 3.51 4.52
N ALA A 19 14.55 4.06 5.72
CA ALA A 19 15.41 3.89 6.89
C ALA A 19 15.49 2.43 7.33
N ALA A 20 14.39 1.69 7.28
CA ALA A 20 14.36 0.27 7.64
C ALA A 20 15.07 -0.61 6.61
N LEU A 21 14.90 -0.34 5.31
CA LEU A 21 15.66 -1.00 4.25
C LEU A 21 17.16 -0.71 4.33
N TRP A 22 17.55 0.51 4.72
CA TRP A 22 18.94 0.87 4.93
C TRP A 22 19.59 0.08 6.09
N GLN A 23 18.85 -0.13 7.18
CA GLN A 23 19.36 -0.79 8.38
C GLN A 23 19.31 -2.32 8.31
N HIS A 24 18.25 -2.88 7.74
CA HIS A 24 17.95 -4.31 7.83
C HIS A 24 17.82 -5.00 6.46
N GLY A 25 17.89 -4.24 5.37
CA GLY A 25 17.62 -4.74 4.03
C GLY A 25 16.17 -5.20 3.86
N TYR A 26 15.85 -5.74 2.68
CA TYR A 26 14.51 -6.27 2.43
C TYR A 26 14.21 -7.52 3.28
N TRP A 27 15.20 -8.39 3.47
CA TRP A 27 15.00 -9.63 4.21
C TRP A 27 14.85 -9.42 5.72
N GLY A 28 15.55 -8.44 6.29
CA GLY A 28 15.44 -8.14 7.71
C GLY A 28 14.11 -7.51 8.14
N LEU A 29 13.30 -7.03 7.18
CA LEU A 29 11.91 -6.63 7.44
C LEU A 29 10.98 -7.82 7.61
N ILE A 30 11.22 -8.91 6.86
CA ILE A 30 10.29 -10.03 6.76
C ILE A 30 10.66 -11.14 7.74
N MET A 31 11.96 -11.41 7.91
CA MET A 31 12.47 -12.49 8.76
C MET A 31 11.91 -12.47 10.19
N PRO A 32 11.82 -11.32 10.90
CA PRO A 32 11.29 -11.28 12.27
C PRO A 32 9.82 -11.68 12.37
N LEU A 33 9.03 -11.47 11.30
CA LEU A 33 7.62 -11.83 11.27
C LEU A 33 7.41 -13.34 11.35
N PHE A 34 8.38 -14.14 10.87
CA PHE A 34 8.31 -15.60 10.93
C PHE A 34 8.85 -16.20 12.23
N GLN A 35 9.45 -15.40 13.11
CA GLN A 35 10.05 -15.89 14.35
C GLN A 35 9.03 -16.04 15.49
N SER A 36 7.80 -15.54 15.33
CA SER A 36 6.75 -15.65 16.35
C SER A 36 5.37 -15.78 15.72
N LEU A 37 4.45 -16.44 16.43
CA LEU A 37 3.05 -16.51 16.02
C LEU A 37 2.40 -15.13 15.93
N ALA A 38 2.80 -14.19 16.80
CA ALA A 38 2.33 -12.81 16.75
C ALA A 38 2.79 -12.09 15.47
N GLY A 39 4.06 -12.24 15.08
CA GLY A 39 4.58 -11.68 13.82
C GLY A 39 3.91 -12.30 12.59
N ALA A 40 3.69 -13.61 12.61
CA ALA A 40 3.02 -14.33 11.53
C ALA A 40 1.56 -13.88 11.39
N GLN A 41 0.86 -13.68 12.52
CA GLN A 41 -0.49 -13.15 12.53
C GLN A 41 -0.56 -11.75 11.92
N VAL A 42 0.38 -10.86 12.25
CA VAL A 42 0.45 -9.50 11.65
C VAL A 42 0.72 -9.56 10.14
N LEU A 43 1.59 -10.48 9.70
CA LEU A 43 1.85 -10.68 8.27
C LEU A 43 0.59 -11.17 7.54
N VAL A 44 -0.14 -12.13 8.11
CA VAL A 44 -1.38 -12.65 7.53
C VAL A 44 -2.43 -11.56 7.46
N ASP A 45 -2.61 -10.78 8.53
CA ASP A 45 -3.52 -9.64 8.56
C ASP A 45 -3.18 -8.61 7.47
N LEU A 46 -1.90 -8.28 7.32
CA LEU A 46 -1.43 -7.38 6.26
C LEU A 46 -1.75 -7.93 4.85
N VAL A 47 -1.53 -9.23 4.60
CA VAL A 47 -1.85 -9.87 3.31
C VAL A 47 -3.35 -9.82 3.02
N ILE A 48 -4.19 -10.08 4.03
CA ILE A 48 -5.65 -10.01 3.89
C ILE A 48 -6.07 -8.57 3.59
N ALA A 49 -5.57 -7.59 4.36
CA ALA A 49 -5.87 -6.19 4.17
C ALA A 49 -5.48 -5.70 2.76
N LEU A 50 -4.26 -6.04 2.29
CA LEU A 50 -3.82 -5.69 0.94
C LEU A 50 -4.66 -6.36 -0.15
N THR A 51 -5.06 -7.61 0.06
CA THR A 51 -5.97 -8.31 -0.87
C THR A 51 -7.32 -7.61 -0.99
N LEU A 52 -7.93 -7.26 0.15
CA LEU A 52 -9.19 -6.53 0.17
C LEU A 52 -9.07 -5.17 -0.51
N VAL A 53 -7.97 -4.45 -0.28
CA VAL A 53 -7.70 -3.16 -0.93
C VAL A 53 -7.48 -3.32 -2.44
N MET A 54 -6.77 -4.36 -2.89
CA MET A 54 -6.60 -4.62 -4.32
C MET A 54 -7.93 -4.93 -5.01
N ILE A 55 -8.82 -5.71 -4.37
CA ILE A 55 -10.18 -5.95 -4.87
C ILE A 55 -10.95 -4.64 -4.97
N TRP A 56 -10.84 -3.77 -3.97
CA TRP A 56 -11.45 -2.44 -3.99
C TRP A 56 -10.89 -1.56 -5.12
N ILE A 57 -9.57 -1.49 -5.30
CA ILE A 57 -8.92 -0.75 -6.41
C ILE A 57 -9.42 -1.26 -7.76
N TRP A 58 -9.55 -2.59 -7.91
CA TRP A 58 -10.06 -3.18 -9.16
C TRP A 58 -11.50 -2.72 -9.45
N GLN A 59 -12.37 -2.75 -8.46
CA GLN A 59 -13.75 -2.30 -8.60
C GLN A 59 -13.83 -0.79 -8.87
N ASP A 60 -13.08 0.03 -8.13
CA ASP A 60 -13.04 1.49 -8.31
C ASP A 60 -12.44 1.89 -9.67
N ALA A 61 -11.41 1.20 -10.14
CA ALA A 61 -10.83 1.49 -11.45
C ALA A 61 -11.79 1.12 -12.59
N LYS A 62 -12.56 0.04 -12.43
CA LYS A 62 -13.59 -0.36 -13.41
C LYS A 62 -14.71 0.67 -13.50
N THR A 63 -15.14 1.27 -12.39
CA THR A 63 -16.17 2.33 -12.40
C THR A 63 -15.65 3.65 -12.99
N HIS A 64 -14.36 3.93 -12.85
CA HIS A 64 -13.72 5.15 -13.39
C HIS A 64 -13.03 4.94 -14.75
N ASN A 65 -13.28 3.82 -15.43
CA ASN A 65 -12.70 3.43 -16.73
C ASN A 65 -11.15 3.58 -16.78
N ARG A 66 -10.49 3.21 -15.69
CA ARG A 66 -9.02 3.27 -15.51
C ARG A 66 -8.45 1.86 -15.41
N SER A 67 -7.21 1.66 -15.80
CA SER A 67 -6.49 0.41 -15.51
C SER A 67 -6.16 0.32 -14.02
N ALA A 68 -6.39 -0.82 -13.37
CA ALA A 68 -5.98 -1.08 -11.98
C ALA A 68 -4.61 -1.75 -11.85
N TRP A 69 -4.13 -2.36 -12.94
CA TRP A 69 -2.99 -3.27 -12.93
C TRP A 69 -1.69 -2.65 -12.40
N ALA A 70 -1.34 -1.44 -12.79
CA ALA A 70 -0.10 -0.80 -12.33
C ALA A 70 -0.08 -0.63 -10.80
N TRP A 71 -1.24 -0.32 -10.20
CA TRP A 71 -1.40 -0.14 -8.76
C TRP A 71 -1.41 -1.47 -8.02
N ILE A 72 -1.99 -2.52 -8.61
CA ILE A 72 -1.97 -3.88 -8.06
C ILE A 72 -0.53 -4.41 -8.00
N PHE A 73 0.22 -4.32 -9.09
CA PHE A 73 1.63 -4.74 -9.09
C PHE A 73 2.47 -3.93 -8.11
N LEU A 74 2.22 -2.63 -8.00
CA LEU A 74 2.88 -1.78 -7.01
C LEU A 74 2.50 -2.17 -5.57
N THR A 75 1.25 -2.57 -5.35
CA THR A 75 0.77 -3.06 -4.05
C THR A 75 1.45 -4.37 -3.66
N LEU A 76 1.68 -5.27 -4.62
CA LEU A 76 2.37 -6.53 -4.38
C LEU A 76 3.86 -6.33 -4.08
N ALA A 77 4.52 -5.40 -4.79
CA ALA A 77 5.95 -5.16 -4.63
C ALA A 77 6.29 -4.31 -3.40
N ALA A 78 5.43 -3.34 -3.08
CA ALA A 78 5.73 -2.32 -2.08
C ALA A 78 4.67 -2.24 -0.96
N GLY A 79 3.63 -3.08 -0.97
CA GLY A 79 2.56 -3.01 0.02
C GLY A 79 1.69 -1.77 -0.13
N SER A 80 1.59 -0.95 0.92
CA SER A 80 0.66 0.18 0.97
C SER A 80 0.99 1.37 0.06
N PHE A 81 2.15 1.39 -0.63
CA PHE A 81 2.45 2.43 -1.62
C PHE A 81 1.48 2.41 -2.81
N GLY A 82 1.06 1.22 -3.27
CA GLY A 82 0.14 1.08 -4.39
C GLY A 82 -1.20 1.79 -4.17
N PRO A 83 -1.91 1.51 -3.05
CA PRO A 83 -3.17 2.16 -2.73
C PRO A 83 -3.03 3.66 -2.44
N LEU A 84 -1.96 4.08 -1.76
CA LEU A 84 -1.72 5.49 -1.48
C LEU A 84 -1.53 6.30 -2.78
N LEU A 85 -0.75 5.77 -3.72
CA LEU A 85 -0.56 6.40 -5.04
C LEU A 85 -1.81 6.31 -5.91
N TYR A 86 -2.60 5.24 -5.79
CA TYR A 86 -3.89 5.13 -6.46
C TYR A 86 -4.83 6.26 -6.03
N LEU A 87 -5.00 6.44 -4.72
CA LEU A 87 -5.84 7.50 -4.15
C LEU A 87 -5.33 8.91 -4.48
N LEU A 88 -4.01 9.11 -4.54
CA LEU A 88 -3.43 10.41 -4.87
C LEU A 88 -3.63 10.79 -6.34
N THR A 89 -3.50 9.81 -7.24
CA THR A 89 -3.65 10.01 -8.70
C THR A 89 -5.09 9.91 -9.18
N ARG A 90 -5.97 9.34 -8.36
CA ARG A 90 -7.42 9.43 -8.53
C ARG A 90 -7.82 10.90 -8.49
N ASN A 91 -8.38 11.39 -9.61
CA ASN A 91 -9.19 12.59 -9.52
C ASN A 91 -10.46 12.20 -8.77
N PRO A 92 -10.79 12.82 -7.63
CA PRO A 92 -12.16 12.75 -7.15
C PRO A 92 -12.98 13.29 -8.31
N THR A 93 -13.89 12.47 -8.83
CA THR A 93 -14.91 12.90 -9.78
C THR A 93 -15.36 14.28 -9.31
N ARG A 94 -15.14 15.32 -10.14
CA ARG A 94 -15.81 16.60 -9.90
C ARG A 94 -17.27 16.23 -9.76
N GLU A 95 -17.81 16.35 -8.56
CA GLU A 95 -19.24 16.26 -8.37
C GLU A 95 -19.80 17.49 -9.07
N LYS A 96 -20.21 17.28 -10.33
CA LYS A 96 -20.82 18.19 -11.30
C LYS A 96 -20.21 19.60 -11.39
#